data_AF-A0AA45U9L0-F1
#
_entry.id   AF-A0AA45U9L0-F1
#
_cell.length_a   1.000
_cell.length_b   1.000
_cell.length_c   1.000
_cell.angle_alpha   90.00
_cell.angle_beta   90.00
_cell.angle_gamma   90.00
#
_symmetry.space_group_name_H-M   'P 1'
#
loop_
_entity.id
_entity.type
_entity.pdbx_description
1 polymer ?
#
loop_
_entity_poly.entity_id
_entity_poly.type
_entity_poly.pdbx_seq_one_letter_code
_entity_poly.pdbx_strand_id
1 'polypeptide(L)'
;MSERHPRLAGAVVKAGSGETAARVHPVRSHTWMTAGRMSESEEKMAGVDVRKEPSMSRAGLLLSMFLIGCGEPASEVRPEAVADTSEVELALAPGEYRCEAMTEAARAAVPPPPPSVEKAAFAPRVRAVCPPGQVPIYAQAELRTRRAGPPLAGPAAMQSLAGSYWYAGVMKPTDALSQSGVGASILFSNPAVYDQSDMVTSQMSIVRGANYHLVEMGLRKFWDAFPRLMISQWSYGQFNDAAGFVQVHGVYGPGMPLSSYYGYSVQQYIRYDNGNWWIWFNDAWVGYFPGTLWNGQFTSGDMAHFYGEVYSAQSRVPPLTDMGTGQFSGTFGTAYMQGMCIHTAGPNCTYVTDGWPFQTNAAYYSLSYWNGSYMEFGGNGGG
;
A
#
# COMPACT_ATOMS: atom_id res chain seq x y z
N MET A 1 75.02 -52.02 11.39
CA MET A 1 74.53 -53.22 10.68
C MET A 1 73.64 -52.74 9.53
N SER A 2 74.09 -53.02 8.28
CA SER A 2 73.41 -53.05 6.97
C SER A 2 72.34 -51.98 6.64
N GLU A 3 72.53 -50.97 5.77
CA GLU A 3 72.92 -50.90 4.35
C GLU A 3 71.82 -51.33 3.34
N ARG A 4 71.48 -50.40 2.42
CA ARG A 4 71.03 -50.51 1.00
C ARG A 4 69.63 -49.98 0.59
N HIS A 5 69.66 -48.93 -0.26
CA HIS A 5 68.74 -48.60 -1.37
C HIS A 5 68.81 -49.68 -2.50
N PRO A 6 67.95 -49.80 -3.56
CA PRO A 6 67.32 -48.69 -4.35
C PRO A 6 66.01 -48.94 -5.19
N ARG A 7 65.58 -47.88 -5.92
CA ARG A 7 64.92 -47.77 -7.27
C ARG A 7 63.44 -48.15 -7.57
N LEU A 8 62.69 -47.12 -8.00
CA LEU A 8 61.86 -46.91 -9.23
C LEU A 8 60.85 -47.97 -9.74
N ALA A 9 59.60 -47.55 -9.92
CA ALA A 9 58.78 -47.81 -11.13
C ALA A 9 57.59 -46.82 -11.21
N GLY A 10 57.36 -46.24 -12.39
CA GLY A 10 56.24 -45.35 -12.68
C GLY A 10 54.97 -46.08 -13.10
N ALA A 11 53.83 -45.40 -13.02
CA ALA A 11 52.60 -45.78 -13.68
C ALA A 11 51.92 -44.56 -14.29
N VAL A 12 51.82 -44.59 -15.62
CA VAL A 12 50.99 -43.75 -16.47
C VAL A 12 49.56 -44.26 -16.37
N VAL A 13 48.56 -43.40 -16.11
CA VAL A 13 47.16 -43.72 -16.33
C VAL A 13 46.52 -42.64 -17.21
N LYS A 14 45.94 -43.13 -18.30
CA LYS A 14 45.26 -42.45 -19.39
C LYS A 14 44.09 -41.59 -18.92
N ALA A 15 43.95 -40.40 -19.51
CA ALA A 15 42.70 -39.67 -19.61
C ALA A 15 41.73 -40.43 -20.55
N GLY A 16 40.56 -40.78 -20.03
CA GLY A 16 39.45 -41.36 -20.79
C GLY A 16 38.37 -40.30 -20.99
N SER A 17 38.17 -39.94 -22.25
CA SER A 17 37.07 -39.13 -22.79
C SER A 17 35.72 -39.84 -22.64
N GLY A 18 34.68 -39.10 -22.26
CA GLY A 18 33.30 -39.59 -22.20
C GLY A 18 32.31 -38.48 -21.92
N GLU A 19 32.26 -37.48 -22.80
CA GLU A 19 31.32 -36.35 -22.74
C GLU A 19 30.11 -36.70 -23.62
N THR A 20 28.99 -37.07 -23.01
CA THR A 20 27.69 -37.23 -23.69
C THR A 20 26.88 -35.94 -23.56
N ALA A 21 26.89 -35.14 -24.61
CA ALA A 21 26.08 -33.95 -24.75
C ALA A 21 24.60 -34.32 -25.00
N ALA A 22 23.73 -33.97 -24.06
CA ALA A 22 22.29 -33.93 -24.29
C ALA A 22 21.95 -32.62 -25.03
N ARG A 23 21.56 -32.75 -26.30
CA ARG A 23 20.98 -31.67 -27.13
C ARG A 23 19.66 -31.20 -26.52
N VAL A 24 19.61 -29.96 -26.08
CA VAL A 24 18.36 -29.21 -25.92
C VAL A 24 18.20 -28.31 -27.14
N HIS A 25 17.10 -28.51 -27.86
CA HIS A 25 16.72 -27.70 -29.02
C HIS A 25 16.35 -26.26 -28.59
N PRO A 26 16.84 -25.22 -29.29
CA PRO A 26 16.31 -23.88 -29.14
C PRO A 26 15.00 -23.77 -29.94
N VAL A 27 13.89 -23.54 -29.23
CA VAL A 27 12.64 -23.07 -29.85
C VAL A 27 12.87 -21.62 -30.28
N ARG A 28 13.01 -21.42 -31.59
CA ARG A 28 12.86 -20.11 -32.24
C ARG A 28 11.38 -19.73 -32.20
N SER A 29 11.02 -18.65 -31.51
CA SER A 29 9.78 -17.93 -31.74
C SER A 29 10.03 -16.71 -32.62
N HIS A 30 9.11 -16.50 -33.55
CA HIS A 30 9.22 -15.67 -34.72
C HIS A 30 9.20 -14.16 -34.47
N THR A 31 9.90 -13.47 -35.36
CA THR A 31 9.91 -12.02 -35.56
C THR A 31 8.75 -11.59 -36.47
N TRP A 32 8.36 -10.31 -36.31
CA TRP A 32 7.56 -9.45 -37.20
C TRP A 32 6.03 -9.61 -37.19
N MET A 33 5.35 -8.67 -36.53
CA MET A 33 4.08 -8.14 -37.04
C MET A 33 4.32 -6.74 -37.60
N THR A 34 3.94 -6.61 -38.85
CA THR A 34 3.94 -5.44 -39.72
C THR A 34 2.93 -4.38 -39.28
N ALA A 35 3.32 -3.12 -39.52
CA ALA A 35 2.47 -1.95 -39.39
C ALA A 35 1.19 -2.06 -40.24
N GLY A 36 0.04 -2.03 -39.57
CA GLY A 36 -1.28 -1.90 -40.18
C GLY A 36 -1.60 -0.42 -40.41
N ARG A 37 -1.66 -0.06 -41.69
CA ARG A 37 -2.09 1.21 -42.27
C ARG A 37 -3.53 1.54 -41.82
N MET A 38 -3.72 2.65 -41.10
CA MET A 38 -5.06 3.21 -40.87
C MET A 38 -5.55 3.81 -42.20
N SER A 39 -6.59 3.22 -42.78
CA SER A 39 -7.34 3.81 -43.88
C SER A 39 -8.33 4.82 -43.34
N GLU A 40 -8.28 6.02 -43.92
CA GLU A 40 -9.31 7.03 -43.89
C GLU A 40 -10.66 6.44 -44.32
N SER A 41 -11.72 6.76 -43.59
CA SER A 41 -13.06 6.84 -44.17
C SER A 41 -13.69 8.15 -43.73
N GLU A 42 -13.68 9.07 -44.69
CA GLU A 42 -14.47 10.28 -44.78
C GLU A 42 -15.98 10.03 -44.65
N GLU A 43 -16.64 11.01 -44.02
CA GLU A 43 -17.93 11.60 -44.37
C GLU A 43 -19.15 10.71 -44.68
N LYS A 44 -20.16 10.82 -43.81
CA LYS A 44 -21.51 11.19 -44.26
C LYS A 44 -22.33 11.82 -43.15
N MET A 45 -22.55 13.14 -43.29
CA MET A 45 -23.70 13.84 -42.72
C MET A 45 -24.99 13.35 -43.38
N ALA A 46 -26.07 13.21 -42.60
CA ALA A 46 -27.40 13.74 -42.92
C ALA A 46 -28.43 13.34 -41.86
N GLY A 47 -29.24 14.31 -41.42
CA GLY A 47 -30.63 14.04 -40.98
C GLY A 47 -30.92 14.22 -39.49
N VAL A 48 -30.81 15.45 -38.96
CA VAL A 48 -31.57 15.84 -37.76
C VAL A 48 -32.95 16.28 -38.21
N ASP A 49 -33.95 15.45 -37.97
CA ASP A 49 -35.36 15.78 -38.16
C ASP A 49 -35.88 16.51 -36.91
N VAL A 50 -36.43 17.69 -37.14
CA VAL A 50 -37.05 18.57 -36.15
C VAL A 50 -38.54 18.31 -36.20
N ARG A 51 -39.10 17.74 -35.12
CA ARG A 51 -40.43 18.04 -34.53
C ARG A 51 -40.92 16.90 -33.65
N LYS A 52 -41.08 17.18 -32.35
CA LYS A 52 -42.37 17.05 -31.64
C LYS A 52 -42.22 17.51 -30.19
N GLU A 53 -42.83 18.66 -29.90
CA GLU A 53 -43.19 19.05 -28.54
C GLU A 53 -44.26 18.11 -27.99
N PRO A 54 -44.20 17.71 -26.72
CA PRO A 54 -45.36 17.30 -25.97
C PRO A 54 -45.87 18.46 -25.10
N SER A 55 -47.17 18.70 -25.23
CA SER A 55 -47.98 19.64 -24.46
C SER A 55 -47.83 19.46 -22.95
N MET A 56 -47.52 20.54 -22.24
CA MET A 56 -47.67 20.63 -20.79
C MET A 56 -49.16 20.73 -20.43
N SER A 57 -49.68 19.71 -19.74
CA SER A 57 -50.96 19.80 -19.03
C SER A 57 -50.72 20.28 -17.60
N ARG A 58 -51.37 21.39 -17.26
CA ARG A 58 -51.47 21.97 -15.92
C ARG A 58 -52.41 21.13 -15.06
N ALA A 59 -51.90 20.54 -13.98
CA ALA A 59 -52.74 20.14 -12.85
C ALA A 59 -51.93 20.00 -11.55
N GLY A 60 -52.28 20.82 -10.55
CA GLY A 60 -52.26 20.41 -9.14
C GLY A 60 -50.93 20.45 -8.39
N LEU A 61 -50.40 21.64 -8.12
CA LEU A 61 -49.39 21.84 -7.06
C LEU A 61 -50.13 22.03 -5.71
N LEU A 62 -50.21 20.98 -4.89
CA LEU A 62 -50.55 21.09 -3.46
C LEU A 62 -49.24 21.11 -2.67
N LEU A 63 -48.83 22.32 -2.28
CA LEU A 63 -47.63 22.60 -1.51
C LEU A 63 -47.85 22.19 -0.04
N SER A 64 -47.33 21.05 0.36
CA SER A 64 -47.23 20.64 1.76
C SER A 64 -45.89 21.12 2.29
N MET A 65 -45.88 22.24 3.02
CA MET A 65 -44.70 22.72 3.74
C MET A 65 -44.42 21.80 4.93
N PHE A 66 -43.48 20.88 4.79
CA PHE A 66 -42.76 20.31 5.92
C PHE A 66 -41.53 21.18 6.18
N LEU A 67 -41.51 21.83 7.34
CA LEU A 67 -40.33 22.48 7.91
C LEU A 67 -39.31 21.40 8.26
N ILE A 68 -38.40 21.11 7.33
CA ILE A 68 -37.16 20.41 7.63
C ILE A 68 -36.23 21.44 8.27
N GLY A 69 -36.06 21.34 9.59
CA GLY A 69 -35.05 22.10 10.30
C GLY A 69 -33.68 21.79 9.72
N CYS A 70 -32.99 22.82 9.25
CA CYS A 70 -31.56 22.77 8.99
C CYS A 70 -30.85 22.50 10.33
N GLY A 71 -30.63 21.24 10.65
CA GLY A 71 -29.65 20.86 11.66
C GLY A 71 -28.30 21.30 11.13
N GLU A 72 -27.63 22.19 11.86
CA GLU A 72 -26.24 22.54 11.62
C GLU A 72 -25.44 21.24 11.52
N PRO A 73 -24.58 21.06 10.49
CA PRO A 73 -23.65 19.95 10.50
C PRO A 73 -22.83 20.09 11.78
N ALA A 74 -22.79 19.03 12.59
CA ALA A 74 -22.01 18.99 13.81
C ALA A 74 -20.59 19.45 13.44
N SER A 75 -20.21 20.63 13.97
CA SER A 75 -18.86 21.15 13.85
C SER A 75 -17.92 20.11 14.43
N GLU A 76 -17.27 19.34 13.56
CA GLU A 76 -16.26 18.38 13.94
C GLU A 76 -15.12 19.17 14.60
N VAL A 77 -15.09 19.13 15.93
CA VAL A 77 -14.09 19.82 16.73
C VAL A 77 -12.75 19.14 16.46
N ARG A 78 -11.97 19.71 15.54
CA ARG A 78 -10.54 19.37 15.44
C ARG A 78 -9.90 19.72 16.79
N PRO A 79 -9.21 18.77 17.45
CA PRO A 79 -8.42 19.12 18.62
C PRO A 79 -7.37 20.16 18.20
N GLU A 80 -7.44 21.36 18.77
CA GLU A 80 -6.40 22.38 18.60
C GLU A 80 -5.10 21.83 19.16
N ALA A 81 -4.10 21.69 18.29
CA ALA A 81 -2.75 21.31 18.70
C ALA A 81 -2.13 22.50 19.45
N VAL A 82 -1.98 22.37 20.77
CA VAL A 82 -1.24 23.33 21.58
C VAL A 82 0.24 23.18 21.23
N ALA A 83 0.80 24.25 20.65
CA ALA A 83 2.18 24.32 20.20
C ALA A 83 3.17 24.40 21.38
N ASP A 84 3.24 23.38 22.21
CA ASP A 84 4.47 22.96 22.92
C ASP A 84 4.23 21.61 23.60
N THR A 85 4.89 20.55 23.13
CA THR A 85 4.94 19.20 23.74
C THR A 85 3.64 18.40 23.92
N SER A 86 2.53 18.73 23.22
CA SER A 86 1.26 18.02 23.40
C SER A 86 1.29 16.58 22.86
N GLU A 87 1.76 15.64 23.67
CA GLU A 87 1.37 14.25 23.50
C GLU A 87 -0.16 14.17 23.60
N VAL A 88 -0.78 13.53 22.62
CA VAL A 88 -2.21 13.30 22.60
C VAL A 88 -2.48 11.91 23.16
N GLU A 89 -3.53 11.79 23.97
CA GLU A 89 -4.00 10.48 24.41
C GLU A 89 -4.67 9.78 23.23
N LEU A 90 -4.31 8.52 22.99
CA LEU A 90 -5.00 7.72 21.99
C LEU A 90 -6.43 7.49 22.49
N ALA A 91 -7.42 7.90 21.70
CA ALA A 91 -8.81 7.62 22.02
C ALA A 91 -9.08 6.12 21.81
N LEU A 92 -8.76 5.31 22.81
CA LEU A 92 -8.98 3.87 22.83
C LEU A 92 -10.26 3.52 23.58
N ALA A 93 -11.10 2.69 22.98
CA ALA A 93 -12.22 2.11 23.69
C ALA A 93 -11.74 1.07 24.72
N PRO A 94 -12.47 0.85 25.84
CA PRO A 94 -12.16 -0.22 26.78
C PRO A 94 -12.07 -1.57 26.06
N GLY A 95 -10.98 -2.32 26.31
CA GLY A 95 -10.75 -3.63 25.70
C GLY A 95 -10.26 -3.59 24.24
N GLU A 96 -9.98 -2.41 23.68
CA GLU A 96 -9.44 -2.29 22.32
C GLU A 96 -7.99 -2.81 22.18
N TYR A 97 -7.29 -2.95 23.30
CA TYR A 97 -5.95 -3.51 23.34
C TYR A 97 -5.71 -4.33 24.61
N ARG A 98 -4.71 -5.19 24.55
CA ARG A 98 -4.06 -5.81 25.72
C ARG A 98 -2.56 -5.58 25.66
N CYS A 99 -1.89 -5.56 26.80
CA CYS A 99 -0.44 -5.45 26.84
C CYS A 99 0.20 -6.83 26.90
N GLU A 100 1.18 -7.07 26.04
CA GLU A 100 1.99 -8.28 26.03
C GLU A 100 3.46 -7.93 26.27
N ALA A 101 4.20 -8.82 26.93
CA ALA A 101 5.63 -8.63 27.13
C ALA A 101 6.34 -8.59 25.77
N MET A 102 7.25 -7.63 25.61
CA MET A 102 8.15 -7.61 24.46
C MET A 102 8.95 -8.91 24.42
N THR A 103 8.96 -9.56 23.26
CA THR A 103 9.75 -10.77 23.06
C THR A 103 11.24 -10.45 23.10
N GLU A 104 12.08 -11.45 23.36
CA GLU A 104 13.53 -11.25 23.23
C GLU A 104 13.92 -10.88 21.79
N ALA A 105 13.19 -11.41 20.80
CA ALA A 105 13.33 -11.01 19.40
C ALA A 105 13.09 -9.51 19.20
N ALA A 106 12.13 -8.91 19.92
CA ALA A 106 11.88 -7.47 19.86
C ALA A 106 13.08 -6.60 20.31
N ARG A 107 14.11 -7.19 20.92
CA ARG A 107 15.37 -6.52 21.28
C ARG A 107 16.39 -6.48 20.14
N ALA A 108 16.01 -6.87 18.92
CA ALA A 108 16.84 -6.74 17.74
C ALA A 108 17.42 -5.31 17.61
N ALA A 109 18.62 -5.20 17.04
CA ALA A 109 19.26 -3.90 16.83
C ALA A 109 18.38 -3.02 15.94
N VAL A 110 17.74 -2.04 16.56
CA VAL A 110 16.86 -1.08 15.89
C VAL A 110 17.71 -0.25 14.90
N PRO A 111 17.29 -0.14 13.62
CA PRO A 111 18.04 0.64 12.65
C PRO A 111 18.12 2.11 13.06
N PRO A 112 19.11 2.87 12.57
CA PRO A 112 19.07 4.32 12.73
C PRO A 112 17.76 4.87 12.13
N PRO A 113 17.19 5.95 12.69
CA PRO A 113 16.06 6.63 12.09
C PRO A 113 16.30 6.93 10.61
N PRO A 114 15.26 6.85 9.75
CA PRO A 114 15.37 7.26 8.36
C PRO A 114 15.92 8.70 8.26
N PRO A 115 16.85 9.00 7.34
CA PRO A 115 17.22 10.37 7.04
C PRO A 115 16.04 11.07 6.38
N SER A 116 16.06 12.40 6.42
CA SER A 116 14.95 13.23 5.94
C SER A 116 13.60 12.89 6.57
N VAL A 117 13.58 12.59 7.88
CA VAL A 117 12.50 13.12 8.73
C VAL A 117 12.67 14.65 8.74
N GLU A 118 12.51 15.28 7.57
CA GLU A 118 12.19 16.69 7.52
C GLU A 118 11.00 16.86 8.44
N LYS A 119 11.00 17.94 9.21
CA LYS A 119 9.97 18.31 10.18
C LYS A 119 8.62 18.49 9.47
N ALA A 120 8.06 17.44 8.88
CA ALA A 120 6.66 17.35 8.55
C ALA A 120 5.92 17.74 9.82
N ALA A 121 4.97 18.67 9.70
CA ALA A 121 4.18 19.17 10.83
C ALA A 121 3.77 17.96 11.68
N PHE A 122 4.37 17.83 12.86
CA PHE A 122 4.40 16.56 13.57
C PHE A 122 2.96 16.11 13.81
N ALA A 123 2.57 15.00 13.16
CA ALA A 123 1.38 14.31 13.57
C ALA A 123 1.53 14.00 15.07
N PRO A 124 0.43 14.06 15.84
CA PRO A 124 0.53 14.05 17.29
C PRO A 124 1.28 12.83 17.78
N ARG A 125 2.20 13.03 18.72
CA ARG A 125 2.81 11.93 19.45
C ARG A 125 1.79 11.37 20.40
N VAL A 126 1.74 10.05 20.48
CA VAL A 126 0.77 9.36 21.32
C VAL A 126 1.48 8.73 22.51
N ARG A 127 0.90 8.87 23.70
CA ARG A 127 1.45 8.31 24.94
C ARG A 127 1.50 6.78 24.92
N ALA A 128 2.54 6.23 25.55
CA ALA A 128 2.64 4.80 25.87
C ALA A 128 1.35 4.31 26.54
N VAL A 129 0.71 3.31 25.93
CA VAL A 129 -0.53 2.69 26.44
C VAL A 129 -0.25 1.46 27.30
N CYS A 130 0.96 0.92 27.21
CA CYS A 130 1.44 -0.22 27.98
C CYS A 130 2.62 0.15 28.89
N PRO A 131 2.81 -0.55 30.02
CA PRO A 131 3.98 -0.39 30.88
C PRO A 131 5.31 -0.62 30.13
N PRO A 132 6.44 -0.09 30.64
CA PRO A 132 7.76 -0.37 30.08
C PRO A 132 8.04 -1.86 29.92
N GLY A 133 8.58 -2.26 28.77
CA GLY A 133 8.84 -3.66 28.43
C GLY A 133 7.63 -4.44 27.91
N GLN A 134 6.49 -3.77 27.70
CA GLN A 134 5.30 -4.34 27.06
C GLN A 134 4.91 -3.57 25.80
N VAL A 135 4.16 -4.22 24.92
CA VAL A 135 3.61 -3.65 23.68
C VAL A 135 2.09 -3.88 23.63
N PRO A 136 1.31 -2.95 23.05
CA PRO A 136 -0.12 -3.15 22.84
C PRO A 136 -0.39 -4.11 21.68
N ILE A 137 -1.28 -5.06 21.90
CA ILE A 137 -1.89 -5.91 20.88
C ILE A 137 -3.34 -5.47 20.71
N TYR A 138 -3.68 -4.93 19.54
CA TYR A 138 -4.99 -4.37 19.25
C TYR A 138 -5.99 -5.45 18.82
N ALA A 139 -7.20 -5.41 19.37
CA ALA A 139 -8.23 -6.44 19.21
C ALA A 139 -8.71 -6.64 17.76
N GLN A 140 -8.48 -5.67 16.86
CA GLN A 140 -8.86 -5.78 15.44
C GLN A 140 -7.77 -6.32 14.52
N ALA A 141 -6.58 -6.66 15.03
CA ALA A 141 -5.57 -7.34 14.21
C ALA A 141 -6.05 -8.72 13.70
N GLU A 142 -7.06 -9.34 14.34
CA GLU A 142 -7.47 -10.72 14.05
C GLU A 142 -8.63 -10.91 13.04
N LEU A 143 -9.39 -9.88 12.63
CA LEU A 143 -10.79 -10.13 12.23
C LEU A 143 -11.24 -9.89 10.78
N ARG A 144 -10.39 -9.46 9.82
CA ARG A 144 -10.85 -9.27 8.41
C ARG A 144 -9.84 -9.70 7.34
N THR A 145 -9.10 -10.76 7.63
CA THR A 145 -7.88 -11.24 6.93
C THR A 145 -8.03 -11.77 5.49
N ARG A 146 -9.13 -11.53 4.76
CA ARG A 146 -9.37 -12.18 3.45
C ARG A 146 -9.64 -11.29 2.25
N ARG A 147 -9.54 -9.97 2.39
CA ARG A 147 -9.96 -9.04 1.33
C ARG A 147 -8.86 -8.04 1.01
N ALA A 148 -7.68 -8.54 0.62
CA ALA A 148 -6.65 -7.74 -0.03
C ALA A 148 -6.46 -8.27 -1.45
N GLY A 149 -6.44 -7.37 -2.43
CA GLY A 149 -6.21 -7.72 -3.82
C GLY A 149 -4.71 -7.87 -4.09
N PRO A 150 -4.31 -8.57 -5.18
CA PRO A 150 -2.95 -8.44 -5.65
C PRO A 150 -2.72 -6.96 -6.04
N PRO A 151 -1.74 -6.27 -5.45
CA PRO A 151 -1.52 -4.84 -5.68
C PRO A 151 -1.35 -4.53 -7.16
N LEU A 152 -2.15 -3.58 -7.66
CA LEU A 152 -1.98 -2.98 -9.00
C LEU A 152 -1.78 -4.01 -10.13
N ALA A 153 -2.38 -5.20 -10.00
CA ALA A 153 -2.39 -6.19 -11.07
C ALA A 153 -3.17 -5.59 -12.25
N GLY A 154 -2.61 -5.72 -13.47
CA GLY A 154 -3.19 -5.13 -14.68
C GLY A 154 -4.67 -5.50 -14.92
N PRO A 155 -5.32 -4.90 -15.95
CA PRO A 155 -6.79 -4.90 -16.11
C PRO A 155 -7.49 -6.27 -16.11
N ALA A 156 -6.76 -7.38 -16.31
CA ALA A 156 -7.29 -8.73 -16.22
C ALA A 156 -7.61 -9.21 -14.78
N ALA A 157 -7.15 -8.52 -13.74
CA ALA A 157 -7.36 -8.91 -12.33
C ALA A 157 -8.60 -8.26 -11.66
N MET A 158 -9.39 -7.46 -12.39
CA MET A 158 -10.42 -6.58 -11.81
C MET A 158 -11.72 -7.23 -11.34
N GLN A 159 -11.98 -8.49 -11.69
CA GLN A 159 -13.24 -9.14 -11.34
C GLN A 159 -12.99 -10.54 -10.81
N SER A 160 -13.16 -10.71 -9.50
CA SER A 160 -13.39 -12.03 -8.91
C SER A 160 -14.90 -12.22 -8.75
N LEU A 161 -15.35 -13.48 -8.70
CA LEU A 161 -16.75 -13.81 -8.36
C LEU A 161 -17.18 -13.30 -6.96
N ALA A 162 -16.24 -12.80 -6.15
CA ALA A 162 -16.45 -12.37 -4.77
C ALA A 162 -16.21 -10.86 -4.54
N GLY A 163 -16.04 -10.04 -5.58
CA GLY A 163 -15.82 -8.60 -5.45
C GLY A 163 -14.89 -8.01 -6.51
N SER A 164 -14.81 -6.68 -6.54
CA SER A 164 -13.99 -5.89 -7.46
C SER A 164 -13.00 -5.00 -6.72
N TYR A 165 -11.78 -4.93 -7.23
CA TYR A 165 -10.72 -4.04 -6.71
C TYR A 165 -10.53 -2.83 -7.64
N TRP A 166 -10.39 -1.67 -7.02
CA TRP A 166 -10.20 -0.40 -7.68
C TRP A 166 -8.96 0.28 -7.12
N TYR A 167 -8.13 0.80 -8.01
CA TYR A 167 -6.85 1.38 -7.65
C TYR A 167 -6.70 2.78 -8.24
N ALA A 168 -5.96 3.63 -7.54
CA ALA A 168 -5.36 4.85 -8.06
C ALA A 168 -3.99 5.03 -7.38
N GLY A 169 -2.92 5.05 -8.16
CA GLY A 169 -1.58 4.95 -7.60
C GLY A 169 -0.44 5.17 -8.59
N VAL A 170 0.77 5.25 -8.03
CA VAL A 170 2.02 5.35 -8.77
C VAL A 170 2.86 4.13 -8.45
N MET A 171 3.40 3.50 -9.49
CA MET A 171 4.39 2.44 -9.38
C MET A 171 5.74 2.95 -9.85
N LYS A 172 6.83 2.54 -9.22
CA LYS A 172 8.16 2.82 -9.72
C LYS A 172 8.92 1.51 -9.83
N PRO A 173 9.35 1.09 -11.05
CA PRO A 173 10.32 0.03 -11.17
C PRO A 173 11.61 0.38 -10.47
N THR A 174 12.15 -0.61 -9.82
CA THR A 174 13.32 -0.49 -8.98
C THR A 174 14.35 -1.55 -9.43
N ASP A 175 15.61 -1.38 -9.03
CA ASP A 175 16.66 -2.38 -9.15
C ASP A 175 16.56 -3.40 -8.00
N ALA A 176 16.10 -4.60 -8.37
CA ALA A 176 15.94 -5.77 -7.51
C ALA A 176 17.18 -6.14 -6.67
N LEU A 177 18.35 -5.59 -6.96
CA LEU A 177 19.59 -5.88 -6.25
C LEU A 177 19.96 -4.86 -5.18
N SER A 178 19.43 -3.64 -5.24
CA SER A 178 19.98 -2.53 -4.44
C SER A 178 18.96 -1.75 -3.63
N GLN A 179 17.65 -1.90 -3.87
CA GLN A 179 16.67 -1.17 -3.06
C GLN A 179 16.12 -1.97 -1.90
N SER A 180 16.34 -1.39 -0.74
CA SER A 180 16.04 -1.94 0.56
C SER A 180 14.79 -1.33 1.16
N GLY A 181 14.00 -0.49 0.46
CA GLY A 181 12.83 0.10 1.11
C GLY A 181 12.13 1.21 0.34
N VAL A 182 11.06 1.73 0.94
CA VAL A 182 10.24 2.84 0.43
C VAL A 182 9.82 3.76 1.58
N GLY A 183 9.52 5.01 1.27
CA GLY A 183 9.00 5.97 2.24
C GLY A 183 8.06 6.98 1.61
N ALA A 184 7.11 7.48 2.38
CA ALA A 184 6.22 8.58 2.01
C ALA A 184 5.54 9.15 3.25
N SER A 185 5.11 10.41 3.15
CA SER A 185 4.10 10.97 4.02
C SER A 185 2.73 10.77 3.38
N ILE A 186 1.82 10.09 4.08
CA ILE A 186 0.46 9.79 3.59
C ILE A 186 -0.55 10.62 4.38
N LEU A 187 -1.50 11.27 3.71
CA LEU A 187 -2.64 11.90 4.40
C LEU A 187 -3.55 10.83 5.01
N PHE A 188 -3.81 10.92 6.31
CA PHE A 188 -4.70 9.98 7.00
C PHE A 188 -6.13 10.52 6.93
N SER A 189 -6.86 10.07 5.92
CA SER A 189 -8.27 10.40 5.70
C SER A 189 -9.21 9.46 6.45
N ASN A 190 -10.50 9.79 6.49
CA ASN A 190 -11.56 8.95 7.05
C ASN A 190 -12.63 8.65 5.98
N PRO A 191 -12.31 7.87 4.93
CA PRO A 191 -13.21 7.63 3.80
C PRO A 191 -14.55 7.04 4.24
N ALA A 192 -15.66 7.41 3.60
CA ALA A 192 -16.92 6.71 3.79
C ALA A 192 -16.82 5.31 3.17
N VAL A 193 -17.22 4.29 3.94
CA VAL A 193 -17.32 2.92 3.46
C VAL A 193 -18.80 2.61 3.30
N TYR A 194 -19.21 2.12 2.13
CA TYR A 194 -20.62 1.95 1.78
C TYR A 194 -21.23 0.63 2.29
N ASP A 195 -20.42 -0.42 2.41
CA ASP A 195 -20.87 -1.74 2.84
C ASP A 195 -19.95 -2.31 3.93
N GLN A 196 -20.49 -3.08 4.86
CA GLN A 196 -19.71 -3.65 5.95
C GLN A 196 -18.60 -4.60 5.49
N SER A 197 -18.74 -5.13 4.27
CA SER A 197 -17.79 -6.01 3.60
C SER A 197 -16.81 -5.27 2.69
N ASP A 198 -16.99 -3.97 2.45
CA ASP A 198 -16.06 -3.17 1.65
C ASP A 198 -14.83 -2.81 2.48
N MET A 199 -13.73 -2.52 1.77
CA MET A 199 -12.48 -2.08 2.36
C MET A 199 -11.92 -0.94 1.52
N VAL A 200 -11.27 0.01 2.19
CA VAL A 200 -10.45 1.05 1.55
C VAL A 200 -9.10 1.15 2.24
N THR A 201 -8.06 1.38 1.46
CA THR A 201 -6.71 1.64 1.97
C THR A 201 -6.07 2.86 1.32
N SER A 202 -5.05 3.38 1.98
CA SER A 202 -4.06 4.28 1.39
C SER A 202 -2.70 3.85 1.90
N GLN A 203 -1.88 3.32 1.02
CA GLN A 203 -0.72 2.51 1.40
C GLN A 203 0.45 2.66 0.44
N MET A 204 1.61 2.25 0.95
CA MET A 204 2.81 2.08 0.16
C MET A 204 3.39 0.68 0.38
N SER A 205 4.11 0.18 -0.62
CA SER A 205 4.72 -1.13 -0.54
C SER A 205 6.03 -1.22 -1.30
N ILE A 206 6.86 -2.16 -0.86
CA ILE A 206 8.03 -2.66 -1.59
C ILE A 206 7.72 -4.09 -2.02
N VAL A 207 7.96 -4.39 -3.29
CA VAL A 207 7.45 -5.60 -3.94
C VAL A 207 8.59 -6.32 -4.66
N ARG A 208 8.51 -7.66 -4.71
CA ARG A 208 9.36 -8.49 -5.56
C ARG A 208 8.57 -9.58 -6.27
N GLY A 209 8.88 -9.79 -7.54
CA GLY A 209 8.39 -10.91 -8.34
C GLY A 209 6.89 -10.84 -8.61
N ALA A 210 6.40 -9.70 -9.11
CA ALA A 210 4.98 -9.51 -9.47
C ALA A 210 4.01 -9.82 -8.31
N ASN A 211 4.22 -9.16 -7.17
CA ASN A 211 3.44 -9.35 -5.93
C ASN A 211 3.62 -10.72 -5.24
N TYR A 212 4.66 -11.47 -5.58
CA TYR A 212 4.96 -12.73 -4.91
C TYR A 212 5.49 -12.52 -3.49
N HIS A 213 6.32 -11.49 -3.32
CA HIS A 213 6.82 -11.01 -2.04
C HIS A 213 6.55 -9.54 -1.87
N LEU A 214 6.10 -9.14 -0.69
CA LEU A 214 5.70 -7.76 -0.44
C LEU A 214 5.74 -7.45 1.05
N VAL A 215 6.09 -6.21 1.37
CA VAL A 215 5.78 -5.60 2.67
C VAL A 215 5.06 -4.30 2.38
N GLU A 216 3.99 -4.06 3.11
CA GLU A 216 3.15 -2.87 2.93
C GLU A 216 2.68 -2.31 4.26
N MET A 217 2.46 -0.99 4.23
CA MET A 217 1.87 -0.29 5.34
C MET A 217 1.05 0.91 4.87
N GLY A 218 0.13 1.33 5.72
CA GLY A 218 -0.72 2.47 5.45
C GLY A 218 -1.89 2.54 6.41
N LEU A 219 -2.97 3.17 5.96
CA LEU A 219 -4.26 3.08 6.64
C LEU A 219 -5.13 2.04 5.94
N ARG A 220 -5.98 1.37 6.71
CA ARG A 220 -7.07 0.52 6.21
C ARG A 220 -8.34 0.81 6.98
N LYS A 221 -9.45 0.94 6.26
CA LYS A 221 -10.77 1.13 6.85
C LYS A 221 -11.75 0.09 6.29
N PHE A 222 -12.57 -0.45 7.17
CA PHE A 222 -13.78 -1.18 6.82
C PHE A 222 -15.00 -0.37 7.31
N TRP A 223 -15.99 -1.01 7.94
CA TRP A 223 -17.14 -0.30 8.54
C TRP A 223 -16.85 0.43 9.86
N ASP A 224 -15.59 0.42 10.31
CA ASP A 224 -15.22 1.03 11.57
C ASP A 224 -15.33 2.57 11.50
N ALA A 225 -15.54 3.23 12.63
CA ALA A 225 -15.71 4.69 12.67
C ALA A 225 -14.48 5.45 12.13
N PHE A 226 -13.29 4.91 12.36
CA PHE A 226 -12.00 5.44 11.93
C PHE A 226 -11.15 4.34 11.31
N PRO A 227 -10.21 4.69 10.40
CA PRO A 227 -9.24 3.73 9.90
C PRO A 227 -8.30 3.22 10.98
N ARG A 228 -7.61 2.12 10.67
CA ARG A 228 -6.59 1.50 11.50
C ARG A 228 -5.26 1.41 10.75
N LEU A 229 -4.17 1.36 11.51
CA LEU A 229 -2.83 1.15 10.97
C LEU A 229 -2.75 -0.25 10.36
N MET A 230 -2.55 -0.29 9.05
CA MET A 230 -2.32 -1.51 8.30
C MET A 230 -0.82 -1.77 8.23
N ILE A 231 -0.42 -2.98 8.60
CA ILE A 231 0.92 -3.52 8.40
C ILE A 231 0.74 -4.95 7.95
N SER A 232 1.15 -5.27 6.73
CA SER A 232 0.96 -6.60 6.16
C SER A 232 2.12 -7.00 5.26
N GLN A 233 2.14 -8.29 4.94
CA GLN A 233 3.17 -8.86 4.10
C GLN A 233 2.57 -9.91 3.15
N TRP A 234 3.20 -10.08 2.01
CA TRP A 234 2.97 -11.22 1.13
C TRP A 234 4.19 -12.11 1.11
N SER A 235 3.99 -13.40 1.37
CA SER A 235 5.03 -14.42 1.34
C SER A 235 4.55 -15.55 0.45
N TYR A 236 5.30 -15.83 -0.61
CA TYR A 236 4.98 -16.87 -1.59
C TYR A 236 3.58 -16.70 -2.22
N GLY A 237 3.19 -15.45 -2.50
CA GLY A 237 1.89 -15.11 -3.08
C GLY A 237 0.71 -15.20 -2.10
N GLN A 238 0.97 -15.37 -0.81
CA GLN A 238 -0.06 -15.39 0.23
C GLN A 238 -0.03 -14.10 1.04
N PHE A 239 -1.18 -13.41 1.09
CA PHE A 239 -1.41 -12.26 1.95
C PHE A 239 -1.46 -12.69 3.43
N ASN A 240 -0.76 -11.93 4.27
CA ASN A 240 -0.71 -12.11 5.71
C ASN A 240 -0.88 -10.76 6.41
N ASP A 241 -2.01 -10.61 7.09
CA ASP A 241 -2.36 -9.41 7.84
C ASP A 241 -1.64 -9.43 9.19
N ALA A 242 -0.57 -8.65 9.32
CA ALA A 242 0.32 -8.59 10.50
C ALA A 242 0.93 -9.93 10.98
N ALA A 243 0.61 -11.07 10.38
CA ALA A 243 1.09 -12.36 10.82
C ALA A 243 2.62 -12.46 10.66
N GLY A 244 3.30 -12.81 11.75
CA GLY A 244 4.76 -12.86 11.83
C GLY A 244 5.43 -11.50 12.12
N PHE A 245 4.65 -10.43 12.34
CA PHE A 245 5.20 -9.13 12.75
C PHE A 245 5.73 -9.17 14.18
N VAL A 246 6.93 -8.62 14.39
CA VAL A 246 7.53 -8.42 15.71
C VAL A 246 7.43 -6.95 16.07
N GLN A 247 6.48 -6.62 16.94
CA GLN A 247 6.29 -5.25 17.44
C GLN A 247 7.33 -4.91 18.51
N VAL A 248 7.89 -3.71 18.44
CA VAL A 248 8.88 -3.18 19.39
C VAL A 248 8.43 -1.89 20.06
N HIS A 249 7.40 -1.21 19.52
CA HIS A 249 6.94 0.06 20.02
C HIS A 249 5.76 -0.07 21.00
N GLY A 250 5.79 0.70 22.10
CA GLY A 250 4.80 0.65 23.18
C GLY A 250 3.45 1.33 22.88
N VAL A 251 3.25 1.78 21.65
CA VAL A 251 2.03 2.47 21.18
C VAL A 251 1.67 1.99 19.79
N TYR A 252 2.45 2.40 18.80
CA TYR A 252 2.26 2.01 17.41
C TYR A 252 2.32 0.49 17.26
N GLY A 253 1.34 -0.05 16.52
CA GLY A 253 1.24 -1.47 16.25
C GLY A 253 0.17 -1.75 15.20
N PRO A 254 0.20 -2.93 14.56
CA PRO A 254 -0.85 -3.32 13.62
C PRO A 254 -2.24 -3.25 14.26
N GLY A 255 -3.21 -2.67 13.53
CA GLY A 255 -4.59 -2.53 14.01
C GLY A 255 -4.82 -1.34 14.96
N MET A 256 -3.79 -0.55 15.29
CA MET A 256 -3.95 0.67 16.08
C MET A 256 -4.98 1.61 15.43
N PRO A 257 -5.96 2.15 16.18
CA PRO A 257 -6.89 3.14 15.63
C PRO A 257 -6.17 4.44 15.27
N LEU A 258 -6.61 5.07 14.19
CA LEU A 258 -5.97 6.26 13.61
C LEU A 258 -6.80 7.53 13.79
N SER A 259 -7.76 7.54 14.72
CA SER A 259 -8.60 8.71 15.02
C SER A 259 -7.77 9.96 15.34
N SER A 260 -6.71 9.82 16.15
CA SER A 260 -5.79 10.92 16.50
C SER A 260 -4.95 11.43 15.32
N TYR A 261 -4.93 10.70 14.19
CA TYR A 261 -4.14 11.05 13.00
C TYR A 261 -5.01 11.56 11.85
N TYR A 262 -6.34 11.60 12.02
CA TYR A 262 -7.24 12.08 10.98
C TYR A 262 -6.91 13.53 10.57
N GLY A 263 -6.71 13.75 9.28
CA GLY A 263 -6.35 15.04 8.70
C GLY A 263 -4.86 15.39 8.80
N TYR A 264 -4.02 14.53 9.38
CA TYR A 264 -2.57 14.71 9.40
C TYR A 264 -1.90 13.94 8.28
N SER A 265 -0.78 14.48 7.80
CA SER A 265 0.15 13.75 6.93
C SER A 265 1.14 13.01 7.82
N VAL A 266 1.15 11.68 7.76
CA VAL A 266 1.96 10.84 8.63
C VAL A 266 3.11 10.23 7.84
N GLN A 267 4.32 10.48 8.29
CA GLN A 267 5.53 9.94 7.70
C GLN A 267 5.63 8.44 7.98
N GLN A 268 5.92 7.67 6.93
CA GLN A 268 6.06 6.23 7.00
C GLN A 268 7.29 5.78 6.23
N TYR A 269 7.91 4.67 6.66
CA TYR A 269 8.98 4.01 5.93
C TYR A 269 8.92 2.49 6.10
N ILE A 270 9.30 1.78 5.04
CA ILE A 270 9.60 0.35 5.05
C ILE A 270 11.07 0.20 4.68
N ARG A 271 11.85 -0.54 5.47
CA ARG A 271 13.28 -0.73 5.21
C ARG A 271 13.79 -2.11 5.62
N TYR A 272 14.52 -2.77 4.73
CA TYR A 272 15.30 -3.97 5.01
C TYR A 272 16.61 -3.59 5.70
N ASP A 273 16.82 -4.08 6.91
CA ASP A 273 18.01 -3.83 7.71
C ASP A 273 18.21 -4.96 8.73
N ASN A 274 19.47 -5.38 8.94
CA ASN A 274 19.83 -6.46 9.87
C ASN A 274 19.00 -7.75 9.70
N GLY A 275 18.68 -8.13 8.47
CA GLY A 275 17.94 -9.36 8.17
C GLY A 275 16.41 -9.23 8.24
N ASN A 276 15.89 -8.04 8.52
CA ASN A 276 14.47 -7.81 8.81
C ASN A 276 13.90 -6.65 7.99
N TRP A 277 12.60 -6.71 7.66
CA TRP A 277 11.86 -5.60 7.07
C TRP A 277 11.21 -4.75 8.17
N TRP A 278 11.86 -3.64 8.50
CA TRP A 278 11.44 -2.69 9.51
C TRP A 278 10.37 -1.72 9.01
N ILE A 279 9.48 -1.35 9.92
CA ILE A 279 8.34 -0.46 9.70
C ILE A 279 8.48 0.77 10.59
N TRP A 280 8.56 1.94 9.98
CA TRP A 280 8.56 3.24 10.65
C TRP A 280 7.19 3.90 10.51
N PHE A 281 6.67 4.43 11.61
CA PHE A 281 5.43 5.19 11.64
C PHE A 281 5.62 6.46 12.46
N ASN A 282 5.26 7.60 11.85
CA ASN A 282 5.37 8.94 12.40
C ASN A 282 6.80 9.29 12.82
N ASP A 283 7.18 8.90 14.03
CA ASP A 283 8.42 9.27 14.70
C ASP A 283 9.16 8.08 15.34
N ALA A 284 8.72 6.83 15.09
CA ALA A 284 9.37 5.66 15.66
C ALA A 284 9.30 4.41 14.77
N TRP A 285 10.26 3.51 14.99
CA TRP A 285 10.17 2.13 14.50
C TRP A 285 9.10 1.38 15.27
N VAL A 286 8.07 0.92 14.55
CA VAL A 286 6.94 0.14 15.08
C VAL A 286 7.37 -1.28 15.41
N GLY A 287 8.18 -1.86 14.52
CA GLY A 287 8.56 -3.27 14.54
C GLY A 287 9.07 -3.73 13.18
N TYR A 288 9.09 -5.04 12.97
CA TYR A 288 9.61 -5.62 11.73
C TYR A 288 8.99 -6.98 11.39
N PHE A 289 9.09 -7.35 10.11
CA PHE A 289 8.91 -8.73 9.64
C PHE A 289 10.27 -9.43 9.51
N PRO A 290 10.48 -10.58 10.18
CA PRO A 290 11.71 -11.34 10.03
C PRO A 290 11.94 -11.78 8.57
N GLY A 291 13.15 -11.62 8.03
CA GLY A 291 13.49 -12.09 6.69
C GLY A 291 13.33 -13.60 6.50
N THR A 292 13.29 -14.36 7.60
CA THR A 292 13.01 -15.80 7.61
C THR A 292 11.62 -16.15 7.12
N LEU A 293 10.65 -15.22 7.15
CA LEU A 293 9.33 -15.39 6.53
C LEU A 293 9.40 -15.66 5.02
N TRP A 294 10.50 -15.23 4.38
CA TRP A 294 10.80 -15.45 2.96
C TRP A 294 12.01 -16.35 2.74
N ASN A 295 12.44 -17.13 3.74
CA ASN A 295 13.68 -17.93 3.66
C ASN A 295 14.90 -17.09 3.22
N GLY A 296 14.93 -15.81 3.60
CA GLY A 296 15.99 -14.86 3.22
C GLY A 296 16.00 -14.45 1.74
N GLN A 297 14.97 -14.79 0.95
CA GLN A 297 14.92 -14.47 -0.49
C GLN A 297 14.44 -13.05 -0.79
N PHE A 298 13.68 -12.45 0.14
CA PHE A 298 13.18 -11.09 -0.01
C PHE A 298 13.99 -10.13 0.86
N THR A 299 15.04 -9.57 0.27
CA THR A 299 15.95 -8.60 0.91
C THR A 299 15.94 -7.24 0.20
N SER A 300 15.20 -7.16 -0.90
CA SER A 300 15.11 -6.03 -1.82
C SER A 300 13.88 -6.18 -2.70
N GLY A 301 13.34 -5.07 -3.18
CA GLY A 301 12.22 -5.04 -4.13
C GLY A 301 12.63 -4.69 -5.55
N ASP A 302 11.84 -5.14 -6.52
CA ASP A 302 11.92 -4.76 -7.94
C ASP A 302 10.85 -3.72 -8.34
N MET A 303 9.93 -3.41 -7.43
CA MET A 303 8.88 -2.41 -7.60
C MET A 303 8.58 -1.72 -6.26
N ALA A 304 8.32 -0.41 -6.31
CA ALA A 304 7.77 0.40 -5.23
C ALA A 304 6.38 0.87 -5.62
N HIS A 305 5.38 0.70 -4.75
CA HIS A 305 4.01 1.15 -5.02
C HIS A 305 3.57 2.19 -3.99
N PHE A 306 2.80 3.17 -4.45
CA PHE A 306 2.13 4.20 -3.65
C PHE A 306 0.70 4.33 -4.17
N TYR A 307 -0.32 3.96 -3.40
CA TYR A 307 -1.66 3.81 -3.95
C TYR A 307 -2.79 3.83 -2.92
N GLY A 308 -3.97 4.24 -3.40
CA GLY A 308 -5.25 3.88 -2.78
C GLY A 308 -5.82 2.61 -3.39
N GLU A 309 -6.46 1.78 -2.57
CA GLU A 309 -7.21 0.61 -2.99
C GLU A 309 -8.63 0.68 -2.41
N VAL A 310 -9.62 0.36 -3.22
CA VAL A 310 -10.98 0.06 -2.75
C VAL A 310 -11.35 -1.35 -3.19
N TYR A 311 -11.76 -2.16 -2.23
CA TYR A 311 -12.43 -3.43 -2.49
C TYR A 311 -13.94 -3.25 -2.29
N SER A 312 -14.70 -3.52 -3.36
CA SER A 312 -16.16 -3.55 -3.35
C SER A 312 -16.64 -5.01 -3.35
N ALA A 313 -17.18 -5.46 -2.22
CA ALA A 313 -17.60 -6.85 -1.99
C ALA A 313 -18.69 -7.35 -2.94
N GLN A 314 -19.56 -6.46 -3.40
CA GLN A 314 -20.68 -6.81 -4.29
C GLN A 314 -20.37 -6.53 -5.77
N SER A 315 -19.09 -6.31 -6.13
CA SER A 315 -18.66 -5.96 -7.48
C SER A 315 -19.48 -4.81 -8.10
N ARG A 316 -19.84 -3.81 -7.28
CA ARG A 316 -20.65 -2.66 -7.69
C ARG A 316 -19.89 -1.82 -8.71
N VAL A 317 -20.61 -1.38 -9.74
CA VAL A 317 -20.12 -0.48 -10.79
C VAL A 317 -21.21 0.57 -11.03
N PRO A 318 -21.01 1.85 -10.66
CA PRO A 318 -19.87 2.38 -9.89
C PRO A 318 -19.72 1.73 -8.51
N PRO A 319 -18.49 1.62 -7.96
CA PRO A 319 -18.32 1.42 -6.52
C PRO A 319 -18.92 2.62 -5.75
N LEU A 320 -19.22 2.46 -4.46
CA LEU A 320 -19.83 3.52 -3.64
C LEU A 320 -19.01 3.85 -2.38
N THR A 321 -17.90 3.14 -2.19
CA THR A 321 -16.96 3.38 -1.09
C THR A 321 -15.95 4.42 -1.56
N ASP A 322 -15.68 5.41 -0.72
CA ASP A 322 -14.69 6.45 -1.02
C ASP A 322 -13.28 5.87 -1.11
N MET A 323 -12.46 6.43 -1.99
CA MET A 323 -11.00 6.33 -1.92
C MET A 323 -10.43 7.65 -1.38
N GLY A 324 -9.46 7.55 -0.46
CA GLY A 324 -8.83 8.74 0.12
C GLY A 324 -9.83 9.55 0.94
N THR A 325 -10.11 10.80 0.54
CA THR A 325 -11.10 11.68 1.18
C THR A 325 -12.46 11.67 0.47
N GLY A 326 -12.66 10.81 -0.53
CA GLY A 326 -13.84 10.84 -1.41
C GLY A 326 -13.77 11.93 -2.49
N GLN A 327 -12.79 12.84 -2.40
CA GLN A 327 -12.59 13.91 -3.37
C GLN A 327 -11.69 13.45 -4.52
N PHE A 328 -12.08 13.79 -5.75
CA PHE A 328 -11.23 13.58 -6.93
C PHE A 328 -9.93 14.38 -6.82
N SER A 329 -8.85 13.83 -7.37
CA SER A 329 -7.56 14.51 -7.48
C SER A 329 -7.66 15.88 -8.17
N GLY A 330 -6.80 16.83 -7.79
CA GLY A 330 -6.87 18.22 -8.27
C GLY A 330 -7.92 19.10 -7.60
N THR A 331 -8.66 18.58 -6.61
CA THR A 331 -9.62 19.36 -5.80
C THR A 331 -9.08 19.63 -4.40
N PHE A 332 -9.54 20.73 -3.79
CA PHE A 332 -9.14 21.07 -2.42
C PHE A 332 -9.57 19.99 -1.43
N GLY A 333 -8.63 19.51 -0.61
CA GLY A 333 -8.89 18.46 0.37
C GLY A 333 -8.84 17.02 -0.20
N THR A 334 -8.34 16.83 -1.42
CA THR A 334 -8.04 15.49 -1.94
C THR A 334 -6.97 14.77 -1.10
N ALA A 335 -7.02 13.43 -1.08
CA ALA A 335 -5.98 12.67 -0.42
C ALA A 335 -4.68 12.71 -1.23
N TYR A 336 -3.55 12.63 -0.54
CA TYR A 336 -2.24 12.70 -1.18
C TYR A 336 -1.21 11.82 -0.49
N MET A 337 -0.18 11.48 -1.25
CA MET A 337 1.09 10.98 -0.75
C MET A 337 2.19 11.92 -1.23
N GLN A 338 3.07 12.34 -0.33
CA GLN A 338 4.14 13.28 -0.61
C GLN A 338 5.49 12.77 -0.10
N GLY A 339 6.57 13.31 -0.65
CA GLY A 339 7.92 12.86 -0.30
C GLY A 339 8.14 11.39 -0.64
N MET A 340 7.44 10.85 -1.64
CA MET A 340 7.60 9.46 -2.06
C MET A 340 9.05 9.21 -2.46
N CYS A 341 9.67 8.21 -1.84
CA CYS A 341 11.08 7.94 -2.00
C CYS A 341 11.38 6.45 -1.89
N ILE A 342 12.54 6.04 -2.40
CA ILE A 342 13.03 4.66 -2.39
C ILE A 342 14.39 4.64 -1.69
N HIS A 343 14.57 3.68 -0.79
CA HIS A 343 15.85 3.47 -0.11
C HIS A 343 16.76 2.58 -0.95
N THR A 344 18.01 3.01 -1.10
CA THR A 344 19.12 2.13 -1.46
C THR A 344 19.87 1.70 -0.19
N ALA A 345 20.89 0.86 -0.32
CA ALA A 345 21.76 0.52 0.80
C ALA A 345 22.25 1.79 1.55
N GLY A 346 22.00 1.84 2.85
CA GLY A 346 22.33 2.98 3.72
C GLY A 346 21.10 3.74 4.22
N PRO A 347 21.30 4.93 4.80
CA PRO A 347 20.19 5.68 5.36
C PRO A 347 19.33 6.31 4.25
N ASN A 348 19.94 6.84 3.18
CA ASN A 348 19.28 7.79 2.27
C ASN A 348 18.02 7.25 1.60
N CYS A 349 17.03 8.13 1.44
CA CYS A 349 15.83 7.89 0.64
C CYS A 349 15.85 8.83 -0.57
N THR A 350 15.93 8.26 -1.77
CA THR A 350 15.95 9.05 -3.00
C THR A 350 14.52 9.26 -3.46
N TYR A 351 14.12 10.51 -3.66
CA TYR A 351 12.78 10.82 -4.15
C TYR A 351 12.49 10.11 -5.48
N VAL A 352 11.27 9.60 -5.58
CA VAL A 352 10.79 8.98 -6.82
C VAL A 352 10.80 10.04 -7.92
N THR A 353 11.29 9.64 -9.08
CA THR A 353 11.09 10.34 -10.35
C THR A 353 10.57 9.34 -11.37
N ASP A 354 9.86 9.80 -12.40
CA ASP A 354 9.42 8.95 -13.51
C ASP A 354 8.65 7.70 -13.06
N GLY A 355 7.76 7.88 -12.09
CA GLY A 355 6.79 6.85 -11.69
C GLY A 355 5.75 6.61 -12.78
N TRP A 356 5.20 5.40 -12.80
CA TRP A 356 4.16 4.95 -13.70
C TRP A 356 2.79 5.13 -13.02
N PRO A 357 1.99 6.14 -13.43
CA PRO A 357 0.66 6.31 -12.90
C PRO A 357 -0.27 5.18 -13.38
N PHE A 358 -1.12 4.71 -12.50
CA PHE A 358 -2.14 3.71 -12.79
C PHE A 358 -3.43 4.03 -12.05
N GLN A 359 -4.56 3.92 -12.74
CA GLN A 359 -5.88 4.00 -12.13
C GLN A 359 -6.83 3.04 -12.84
N THR A 360 -7.68 2.37 -12.08
CA THR A 360 -8.65 1.41 -12.63
C THR A 360 -9.66 2.10 -13.55
N ASN A 361 -10.26 3.19 -13.07
CA ASN A 361 -11.23 3.96 -13.83
C ASN A 361 -11.28 5.40 -13.29
N ALA A 362 -10.81 6.33 -14.11
CA ALA A 362 -10.70 7.76 -13.78
C ALA A 362 -12.04 8.42 -13.41
N ALA A 363 -13.16 7.87 -13.89
CA ALA A 363 -14.49 8.41 -13.60
C ALA A 363 -14.98 8.08 -12.18
N TYR A 364 -14.37 7.08 -11.52
CA TYR A 364 -14.73 6.66 -10.15
C TYR A 364 -13.66 7.06 -9.15
N TYR A 365 -12.39 6.88 -9.55
CA TYR A 365 -11.23 7.30 -8.77
C TYR A 365 -10.20 7.91 -9.70
N SER A 366 -9.83 9.15 -9.43
CA SER A 366 -8.82 9.86 -10.21
C SER A 366 -7.48 9.88 -9.48
N LEU A 367 -6.44 9.94 -10.29
CA LEU A 367 -5.06 10.08 -9.89
C LEU A 367 -4.50 11.34 -10.53
N SER A 368 -3.72 12.08 -9.76
CA SER A 368 -2.87 13.14 -10.25
C SER A 368 -1.46 12.95 -9.74
N TYR A 369 -0.48 13.03 -10.63
CA TYR A 369 0.92 12.78 -10.29
C TYR A 369 1.79 13.86 -10.89
N TRP A 370 2.38 14.68 -10.02
CA TRP A 370 3.15 15.85 -10.39
C TRP A 370 4.49 15.82 -9.65
N ASN A 371 5.58 16.19 -10.32
CA ASN A 371 6.90 16.40 -9.71
C ASN A 371 7.55 15.15 -9.07
N GLY A 372 7.16 13.93 -9.46
CA GLY A 372 7.92 12.71 -9.14
C GLY A 372 7.65 12.12 -7.75
N SER A 373 7.59 12.95 -6.71
CA SER A 373 7.47 12.51 -5.31
C SER A 373 6.15 12.88 -4.65
N TYR A 374 5.19 13.42 -5.41
CA TYR A 374 3.87 13.82 -4.94
C TYR A 374 2.78 13.25 -5.84
N MET A 375 1.76 12.65 -5.22
CA MET A 375 0.54 12.22 -5.89
C MET A 375 -0.70 12.63 -5.09
N GLU A 376 -1.77 12.95 -5.81
CA GLU A 376 -3.12 13.09 -5.29
C GLU A 376 -3.98 11.97 -5.85
N PHE A 377 -4.87 11.43 -5.03
CA PHE A 377 -5.73 10.34 -5.42
C PHE A 377 -7.03 10.39 -4.62
N GLY A 378 -8.11 9.88 -5.22
CA GLY A 378 -9.38 9.75 -4.52
C GLY A 378 -10.56 9.71 -5.47
N GLY A 379 -11.75 9.80 -4.88
CA GLY A 379 -13.02 9.75 -5.57
C GLY A 379 -14.06 9.04 -4.71
N ASN A 380 -15.33 9.32 -4.97
CA ASN A 380 -16.49 8.80 -4.24
C ASN A 380 -17.01 7.47 -4.81
N GLY A 381 -16.22 6.84 -5.68
CA GLY A 381 -16.62 5.64 -6.39
C GLY A 381 -17.63 5.85 -7.52
N GLY A 382 -18.21 7.05 -7.68
CA GLY A 382 -19.23 7.37 -8.69
C GLY A 382 -20.62 7.70 -8.15
N GLY A 383 -20.75 7.96 -6.83
CA GLY A 383 -21.98 8.35 -6.14
C GLY A 383 -21.85 9.63 -5.32
#